data_AF-A0A1J0P7N6-F1
#
_entry.id   AF-A0A1J0P7N6-F1
#
_cell.length_a   1.000
_cell.length_b   1.000
_cell.length_c   1.000
_cell.angle_alpha   90.00
_cell.angle_beta   90.00
_cell.angle_gamma   90.00
#
_symmetry.space_group_name_H-M   'P 1'
#
loop_
_entity.id
_entity.type
_entity.pdbx_description
1 polymer ?
#
loop_
_entity_poly.entity_id
_entity_poly.type
_entity_poly.pdbx_seq_one_letter_code
_entity_poly.pdbx_strand_id
1 'polypeptide(L)'
;MAAVAPTPEELARYLEQQGAISKPWLLLQLRLSKLKEEKEMTGMGGDEYLRRIQDAHQDLMRIGTFWKGREAETFGTRGGSVHQGDG
;
A
#
# COMPACT_ATOMS: atom_id res chain seq x y z
N MET A 1 10.29 -20.54 12.12
CA MET A 1 11.15 -19.92 11.09
C MET A 1 10.55 -18.56 10.78
N ALA A 2 11.26 -17.45 11.00
CA ALA A 2 10.72 -16.12 10.70
C ALA A 2 10.58 -15.98 9.18
N ALA A 3 9.39 -15.64 8.69
CA ALA A 3 9.20 -15.35 7.27
C ALA A 3 10.11 -14.17 6.90
N VAL A 4 11.02 -14.38 5.95
CA VAL A 4 11.82 -13.29 5.38
C VAL A 4 10.85 -12.32 4.71
N ALA A 5 10.88 -11.07 5.13
CA ALA A 5 10.09 -10.04 4.46
C ALA A 5 10.63 -9.88 3.03
N PRO A 6 9.76 -9.73 2.01
CA PRO A 6 10.20 -9.56 0.63
C PRO A 6 10.99 -8.26 0.45
N THR A 7 11.93 -8.24 -0.48
CA THR A 7 12.65 -7.01 -0.83
C THR A 7 11.71 -6.00 -1.49
N PRO A 8 12.07 -4.70 -1.55
CA PRO A 8 11.29 -3.71 -2.27
C PRO A 8 11.03 -4.06 -3.74
N GLU A 9 12.01 -4.65 -4.43
CA GLU A 9 11.87 -5.08 -5.84
C GLU A 9 10.88 -6.23 -5.98
N GLU A 10 10.95 -7.22 -5.08
CA GLU A 10 10.01 -8.34 -5.06
C GLU A 10 8.58 -7.86 -4.79
N LEU A 11 8.44 -6.92 -3.85
CA LEU A 11 7.16 -6.32 -3.52
C LEU A 11 6.61 -5.49 -4.70
N ALA A 12 7.42 -4.66 -5.35
CA ALA A 12 6.99 -3.87 -6.51
C ALA A 12 6.49 -4.77 -7.66
N ARG A 13 7.27 -5.80 -8.03
CA ARG A 13 6.88 -6.77 -9.08
C ARG A 13 5.57 -7.47 -8.75
N TYR A 14 5.39 -7.88 -7.49
CA TYR A 14 4.15 -8.49 -7.05
C TYR A 14 2.95 -7.55 -7.20
N LEU A 15 3.10 -6.27 -6.86
CA LEU A 15 2.03 -5.28 -6.97
C LEU A 15 1.64 -4.96 -8.42
N GLU A 16 2.63 -4.90 -9.31
CA GLU A 16 2.41 -4.72 -10.75
C GLU A 16 1.62 -5.88 -11.35
N GLN A 17 2.03 -7.12 -11.07
CA GLN A 17 1.37 -8.33 -11.56
C GLN A 17 -0.09 -8.46 -11.12
N GLN A 18 -0.42 -7.97 -9.93
CA GLN A 18 -1.76 -8.05 -9.36
C GLN A 18 -2.65 -6.85 -9.74
N GLY A 19 -2.17 -5.92 -10.59
CA GLY A 19 -2.89 -4.67 -10.89
C GLY A 19 -3.17 -3.84 -9.63
N ALA A 20 -2.34 -4.03 -8.60
CA ALA A 20 -2.60 -3.61 -7.23
C ALA A 20 -1.90 -2.28 -6.88
N ILE A 21 -1.17 -1.69 -7.82
CA ILE A 21 -0.56 -0.35 -7.70
C ILE A 21 -1.58 0.73 -7.34
N SER A 22 -2.86 0.57 -7.73
CA SER A 22 -3.94 1.47 -7.38
C SER A 22 -4.34 1.44 -5.89
N LYS A 23 -3.83 0.47 -5.11
CA LYS A 23 -4.14 0.31 -3.69
C LYS A 23 -3.14 1.08 -2.83
N PRO A 24 -3.54 2.22 -2.22
CA PRO A 24 -2.59 3.12 -1.57
C PRO A 24 -1.90 2.51 -0.33
N TRP A 25 -2.51 1.52 0.33
CA TRP A 25 -1.86 0.81 1.43
C TRP A 25 -0.70 -0.09 0.98
N LEU A 26 -0.75 -0.63 -0.24
CA LEU A 26 0.34 -1.43 -0.80
C LEU A 26 1.52 -0.56 -1.23
N LEU A 27 1.24 0.65 -1.74
CA LEU A 27 2.28 1.66 -2.01
C LEU A 27 2.95 2.14 -0.72
N LEU A 28 2.19 2.31 0.38
CA LEU A 28 2.76 2.60 1.69
C LEU A 28 3.71 1.49 2.13
N GLN A 29 3.31 0.23 2.01
CA GLN A 29 4.16 -0.92 2.36
C GLN A 29 5.47 -0.92 1.55
N LEU A 30 5.42 -0.63 0.25
CA LEU A 30 6.60 -0.51 -0.59
C LEU A 30 7.52 0.63 -0.14
N ARG A 31 6.96 1.81 0.16
CA ARG A 31 7.71 2.96 0.66
C ARG A 31 8.40 2.68 1.99
N LEU A 32 7.70 2.03 2.92
CA LEU A 32 8.28 1.63 4.21
C LEU A 32 9.42 0.62 4.03
N SER A 33 9.29 -0.33 3.11
CA SER A 33 10.35 -1.30 2.79
C SER A 33 11.61 -0.60 2.27
N LYS A 34 11.46 0.33 1.32
CA LYS A 34 12.57 1.15 0.80
C LYS A 34 13.22 2.03 1.87
N LEU A 35 12.42 2.64 2.74
CA LEU A 35 12.92 3.48 3.81
C LEU A 35 13.76 2.68 4.82
N LYS A 36 13.36 1.44 5.10
CA LYS A 36 14.13 0.52 5.95
C LYS A 36 15.47 0.16 5.30
N GLU A 37 15.46 -0.19 4.02
CA GLU A 37 16.69 -0.48 3.26
C GLU A 37 17.62 0.74 3.23
N GLU A 38 17.11 1.92 2.92
CA GLU A 38 17.89 3.18 2.92
C GLU A 38 18.51 3.44 4.29
N LYS A 39 17.76 3.23 5.38
CA LYS A 39 18.27 3.36 6.75
C LYS A 39 19.44 2.40 7.01
N GLU A 40 19.30 1.14 6.61
CA GLU A 40 20.32 0.10 6.77
C GLU A 40 21.58 0.40 5.92
N MET A 41 21.41 0.89 4.69
CA MET A 41 22.51 1.21 3.78
C MET A 41 23.28 2.48 4.16
N THR A 42 22.59 3.51 4.63
CA THR A 42 23.18 4.84 4.87
C THR A 42 23.56 5.10 6.32
N GLY A 43 23.10 4.26 7.25
CA GLY A 43 23.25 4.50 8.69
C GLY A 43 22.34 5.62 9.20
N MET A 44 21.17 5.84 8.56
CA MET A 44 20.22 6.90 8.92
C MET A 44 19.85 6.84 10.41
N GLY A 45 19.87 8.01 11.06
CA GLY A 45 19.51 8.16 12.47
C GLY A 45 18.04 7.85 12.75
N GLY A 46 17.75 7.42 13.99
CA GLY A 46 16.41 7.01 14.41
C GLY A 46 15.35 8.10 14.27
N ASP A 47 15.69 9.35 14.57
CA ASP A 47 14.76 10.48 14.50
C ASP A 47 14.34 10.81 13.06
N GLU A 48 15.30 10.81 12.13
CA GLU A 48 15.02 11.04 10.71
C GLU A 48 14.20 9.88 10.12
N TYR A 49 14.49 8.63 10.52
CA TYR A 49 13.70 7.48 10.13
C TYR A 49 12.25 7.59 10.63
N LEU A 50 12.04 7.97 11.89
CA LEU A 50 10.71 8.21 12.47
C LEU A 50 9.97 9.34 11.76
N ARG A 51 10.64 10.44 11.46
CA ARG A 51 10.07 11.56 10.70
C ARG A 51 9.57 11.10 9.32
N ARG A 52 10.39 10.33 8.59
CA ARG A 52 10.02 9.80 7.27
C ARG A 52 8.89 8.78 7.31
N ILE A 53 8.76 8.00 8.39
CA ILE A 53 7.58 7.15 8.62
C ILE A 53 6.32 8.00 8.79
N GLN A 54 6.39 9.07 9.58
CA GLN A 54 5.26 9.98 9.78
C GLN A 54 4.84 10.66 8.48
N ASP A 55 5.81 11.12 7.67
CA ASP A 55 5.56 11.68 6.34
C ASP A 55 4.81 10.68 5.45
N ALA A 56 5.26 9.42 5.41
CA ALA A 56 4.60 8.36 4.64
C ALA A 56 3.18 8.06 5.12
N HIS A 57 2.94 8.12 6.44
CA HIS A 57 1.61 7.98 7.01
C HIS A 57 0.69 9.15 6.65
N GLN A 58 1.17 10.39 6.70
CA GLN A 58 0.38 11.56 6.31
C GLN A 58 -0.02 11.51 4.84
N ASP A 59 0.88 11.07 3.97
CA ASP A 59 0.58 10.89 2.55
C ASP A 59 -0.55 9.85 2.34
N LEU A 60 -0.54 8.74 3.09
CA LEU A 60 -1.65 7.78 3.07
C LEU A 60 -2.97 8.44 3.53
N MET A 61 -2.93 9.26 4.58
CA MET A 61 -4.14 9.92 5.10
C MET A 61 -4.73 10.93 4.12
N ARG A 62 -3.90 11.71 3.41
CA ARG A 62 -4.36 12.63 2.35
C ARG A 62 -5.08 11.89 1.23
N ILE A 63 -4.56 10.71 0.86
CA ILE A 63 -5.19 9.86 -0.15
C ILE A 63 -6.55 9.33 0.36
N GLY A 64 -6.67 8.95 1.64
CA GLY A 64 -7.94 8.56 2.25
C GLY A 64 -9.04 9.62 2.12
N THR A 65 -8.71 10.90 2.34
CA THR A 65 -9.66 12.01 2.14
C THR A 65 -10.06 12.24 0.69
N PHE A 66 -9.17 11.93 -0.26
CA PHE A 66 -9.44 12.06 -1.70
C PHE A 66 -10.47 11.05 -2.20
N TRP A 67 -10.53 9.87 -1.59
CA TRP A 67 -11.48 8.82 -1.97
C TRP A 67 -12.89 9.02 -1.42
N LYS A 68 -13.09 9.99 -0.52
CA LYS A 68 -14.41 10.27 0.06
C LYS A 68 -15.40 10.70 -1.03
N GLY A 69 -16.44 9.90 -1.28
CA GLY A 69 -17.40 10.09 -2.37
C GLY A 69 -16.99 9.50 -3.73
N ARG A 70 -15.82 8.83 -3.82
CA ARG A 70 -15.30 8.14 -5.03
C ARG A 70 -14.94 6.68 -4.76
N GLU A 71 -15.45 6.13 -3.66
CA GLU A 71 -15.12 4.79 -3.18
C GLU A 71 -15.56 3.72 -4.18
N ALA A 72 -16.73 3.88 -4.79
CA ALA A 72 -17.27 2.94 -5.77
C ALA A 72 -16.43 2.84 -7.06
N GLU A 73 -15.87 3.97 -7.53
CA GLU A 73 -14.99 4.04 -8.70
C GLU A 73 -13.65 3.33 -8.46
N THR A 74 -13.21 3.28 -7.20
CA THR A 74 -11.84 2.91 -6.84
C THR A 74 -11.75 1.52 -6.24
N PHE A 75 -12.74 1.13 -5.43
CA PHE A 75 -12.78 -0.16 -4.74
C PHE A 75 -13.72 -1.17 -5.40
N GLY A 76 -14.53 -0.71 -6.36
CA GLY A 76 -15.57 -1.50 -6.99
C GLY A 76 -16.73 -1.78 -6.04
N THR A 77 -17.95 -1.52 -6.47
CA THR A 77 -19.13 -2.10 -5.82
C THR A 77 -19.13 -3.60 -6.07
N ARG A 78 -18.72 -4.42 -5.10
CA ARG A 78 -19.07 -5.85 -5.12
C ARG A 78 -20.57 -5.97 -4.89
N GLY A 79 -21.34 -5.92 -5.98
CA GLY A 79 -22.79 -6.13 -5.97
C GLY A 79 -23.29 -6.47 -7.37
N GLY A 80 -23.71 -7.72 -7.57
CA GLY A 80 -24.35 -8.24 -8.78
C GLY A 80 -23.56 -9.43 -9.32
N SER A 81 -24.02 -10.68 -9.28
CA SER A 81 -25.40 -11.14 -9.49
C SER A 81 -25.74 -12.34 -8.61
N VAL A 82 -26.71 -12.18 -7.71
CA VAL A 82 -27.56 -13.30 -7.27
C VAL A 82 -28.32 -13.76 -8.52
N HIS A 83 -28.09 -14.99 -8.95
CA HIS A 83 -29.00 -15.69 -9.87
C HIS A 83 -30.32 -15.89 -9.13
N GLN A 84 -31.24 -14.93 -9.24
CA GLN A 84 -32.65 -15.14 -9.03
C GLN A 84 -33.22 -15.61 -10.37
N GLY A 85 -33.22 -16.93 -10.57
CA GLY A 85 -34.04 -17.59 -11.57
C GLY A 85 -35.13 -18.36 -10.83
N ASP A 86 -36.30 -17.73 -10.73
CA ASP A 86 -37.53 -18.34 -10.24
C ASP A 86 -37.98 -19.51 -11.14
N GLY A 87 -38.55 -20.53 -10.47
CA GLY A 87 -39.76 -21.28 -10.87
C GLY A 87 -39.93 -21.76 -12.30
#